data_AF-A0A924VB30-F1
#
_entry.id   AF-A0A924VB30-F1
#
_cell.length_a   1.000
_cell.length_b   1.000
_cell.length_c   1.000
_cell.angle_alpha   90.00
_cell.angle_beta   90.00
_cell.angle_gamma   90.00
#
_symmetry.space_group_name_H-M   'P 1'
#
loop_
_entity.id
_entity.type
_entity.pdbx_description
1 polymer ?
#
loop_
_entity_poly.entity_id
_entity_poly.type
_entity_poly.pdbx_seq_one_letter_code
_entity_poly.pdbx_strand_id
1 'polypeptide(L)'
;MVKLISAIFYFFSALAQAQNNPNVACWKTEINYKTNKIYVSEKIYEEHRLYWSTFNKVTPDPFSLSRAFLVYKAEIKKTEKFSKDKVKHCYLGCRISAETDVPTTKYVAWSKEQDDITDCKVKTHFEIKDYEATVDGAQHPGPSQVCEKYCLTHW
;
A
#
# COMPACT_ATOMS: atom_id res chain seq x y z
N MET A 1 29.19 -42.34 -7.84
CA MET A 1 28.72 -41.28 -6.91
C MET A 1 28.04 -40.18 -7.73
N VAL A 2 26.78 -40.35 -8.11
CA VAL A 2 25.98 -39.29 -8.76
C VAL A 2 24.51 -39.54 -8.40
N LYS A 3 24.05 -38.99 -7.28
CA LYS A 3 22.63 -38.91 -6.93
C LYS A 3 22.47 -37.79 -5.90
N LEU A 4 22.44 -36.52 -6.32
CA LEU A 4 21.81 -35.45 -5.53
C LEU A 4 21.69 -34.13 -6.33
N ILE A 5 21.16 -34.16 -7.56
CA ILE A 5 20.81 -32.92 -8.28
C ILE A 5 19.49 -33.16 -9.01
N SER A 6 18.36 -33.02 -8.33
CA SER A 6 17.02 -32.92 -8.96
C SER A 6 15.87 -32.51 -8.01
N ALA A 7 16.14 -31.91 -6.85
CA ALA A 7 15.09 -31.59 -5.87
C ALA A 7 15.00 -30.09 -5.50
N ILE A 8 15.39 -29.18 -6.39
CA ILE A 8 15.31 -27.72 -6.15
C ILE A 8 14.37 -27.00 -7.15
N PHE A 9 13.75 -27.72 -8.11
CA PHE A 9 12.92 -27.11 -9.15
C PHE A 9 11.39 -27.21 -8.96
N TYR A 10 10.90 -27.64 -7.78
CA TYR A 10 9.45 -27.84 -7.56
C TYR A 10 8.81 -26.94 -6.49
N PHE A 11 9.54 -25.98 -5.91
CA PHE A 11 9.02 -25.17 -4.78
C PHE A 11 8.70 -23.70 -5.11
N PHE A 12 8.62 -23.31 -6.39
CA PHE A 12 8.29 -21.93 -6.79
C PHE A 12 6.99 -21.77 -7.60
N SER A 13 6.12 -22.79 -7.62
CA SER A 13 4.87 -22.73 -8.41
C SER A 13 3.61 -22.54 -7.56
N ALA A 14 3.72 -22.31 -6.25
CA ALA A 14 2.58 -22.33 -5.31
C ALA A 14 2.31 -21.00 -4.57
N LEU A 15 2.76 -19.88 -5.13
CA LEU A 15 2.45 -18.52 -4.65
C LEU A 15 2.18 -17.68 -5.92
N ALA A 16 0.99 -17.20 -6.26
CA ALA A 16 -0.24 -17.03 -5.52
C ALA A 16 -1.39 -17.18 -6.53
N GLN A 17 -2.28 -18.14 -6.30
CA GLN A 17 -3.65 -17.97 -6.76
C GLN A 17 -4.25 -16.90 -5.86
N ALA A 18 -4.27 -15.65 -6.35
CA ALA A 18 -5.18 -14.65 -5.83
C ALA A 18 -6.57 -15.32 -5.78
N GLN A 19 -7.16 -15.36 -4.60
CA GLN A 19 -8.54 -15.78 -4.40
C GLN A 19 -9.46 -14.73 -5.04
N ASN A 20 -9.47 -14.68 -6.37
CA ASN A 20 -10.48 -14.01 -7.14
C ASN A 20 -11.77 -14.73 -6.83
N ASN A 21 -12.70 -14.06 -6.15
CA ASN A 21 -14.09 -14.51 -6.13
C ASN A 21 -14.57 -14.46 -7.60
N PRO A 22 -14.71 -15.60 -8.32
CA PRO A 22 -14.76 -15.61 -9.78
C PRO A 22 -16.01 -14.94 -10.38
N ASN A 23 -16.94 -14.49 -9.53
CA ASN A 23 -18.30 -14.17 -9.93
C ASN A 23 -18.63 -12.68 -9.98
N VAL A 24 -17.72 -11.78 -9.55
CA VAL A 24 -17.95 -10.33 -9.64
C VAL A 24 -16.71 -9.64 -10.18
N ALA A 25 -16.84 -9.03 -11.36
CA ALA A 25 -15.80 -8.18 -11.91
C ALA A 25 -15.52 -7.02 -10.94
N CYS A 26 -14.25 -6.82 -10.56
CA CYS A 26 -13.84 -5.94 -9.46
C CYS A 26 -14.34 -4.50 -9.59
N TRP A 27 -14.47 -3.99 -10.82
CA TRP A 27 -15.06 -2.68 -11.09
C TRP A 27 -16.50 -2.52 -10.55
N LYS A 28 -17.27 -3.60 -10.41
CA LYS A 28 -18.64 -3.58 -9.86
C LYS A 28 -18.69 -3.42 -8.35
N THR A 29 -17.55 -3.54 -7.68
CA THR A 29 -17.41 -3.41 -6.22
C THR A 29 -16.49 -2.28 -5.81
N GLU A 30 -15.57 -1.88 -6.69
CA GLU A 30 -14.63 -0.81 -6.45
C GLU A 30 -15.30 0.58 -6.45
N ILE A 31 -14.80 1.52 -5.65
CA ILE A 31 -15.31 2.89 -5.56
C ILE A 31 -14.46 3.81 -6.43
N ASN A 32 -15.11 4.58 -7.30
CA ASN A 32 -14.45 5.58 -8.12
C ASN A 32 -14.01 6.77 -7.25
N TYR A 33 -12.70 7.01 -7.19
CA TYR A 33 -12.08 8.06 -6.37
C TYR A 33 -12.53 9.50 -6.69
N LYS A 34 -13.11 9.75 -7.87
CA LYS A 34 -13.61 11.08 -8.27
C LYS A 34 -15.07 11.29 -7.87
N THR A 35 -15.89 10.25 -7.98
CA THR A 35 -17.35 10.35 -7.80
C THR A 35 -17.85 9.77 -6.49
N ASN A 36 -17.00 9.05 -5.77
CA ASN A 36 -17.32 8.30 -4.56
C ASN A 36 -18.51 7.33 -4.73
N LYS A 37 -18.62 6.75 -5.94
CA LYS A 37 -19.64 5.77 -6.32
C LYS A 37 -18.97 4.60 -7.03
N ILE A 38 -19.65 3.45 -7.08
CA ILE A 38 -19.20 2.29 -7.86
C ILE A 38 -18.93 2.69 -9.31
N TYR A 39 -17.92 2.09 -9.95
CA TYR A 39 -17.64 2.33 -11.37
C TYR A 39 -18.85 1.98 -12.24
N VAL A 40 -19.14 2.88 -13.18
CA VAL A 40 -20.25 2.70 -14.14
C VAL A 40 -19.87 1.80 -15.31
N SER A 41 -18.57 1.56 -15.53
CA SER A 41 -18.06 0.66 -16.57
C SER A 41 -16.65 0.18 -16.27
N GLU A 42 -16.32 -0.99 -16.82
CA GLU A 42 -14.97 -1.56 -16.78
C GLU A 42 -13.92 -0.65 -17.42
N LYS A 43 -14.27 0.02 -18.52
CA LYS A 43 -13.37 0.92 -19.23
C LYS A 43 -12.84 2.04 -18.32
N ILE A 44 -13.71 2.69 -17.53
CA ILE A 44 -13.32 3.79 -16.63
C ILE A 44 -12.47 3.26 -15.47
N TYR A 45 -12.73 2.03 -15.02
CA TYR A 45 -11.94 1.37 -13.99
C TYR A 45 -10.53 1.04 -14.50
N GLU A 46 -10.41 0.46 -15.69
CA GLU A 46 -9.10 0.16 -16.30
C GLU A 46 -8.31 1.44 -16.63
N GLU A 47 -8.96 2.52 -17.05
CA GLU A 47 -8.32 3.84 -17.17
C GLU A 47 -7.73 4.33 -15.83
N HIS A 48 -8.44 4.12 -14.71
CA HIS A 48 -7.92 4.45 -13.39
C HIS A 48 -6.72 3.56 -13.02
N ARG A 49 -6.81 2.24 -13.21
CA ARG A 49 -5.71 1.31 -12.94
C ARG A 49 -4.46 1.64 -13.75
N LEU A 50 -4.63 1.96 -15.03
CA LEU A 50 -3.51 2.33 -15.88
C LEU A 50 -2.89 3.67 -15.45
N TYR A 51 -3.72 4.65 -15.11
CA TYR A 51 -3.25 5.91 -14.56
C TYR A 51 -2.42 5.68 -13.28
N TRP A 52 -2.96 4.95 -12.31
CA TRP A 52 -2.28 4.74 -11.03
C TRP A 52 -1.01 3.91 -11.19
N SER A 53 -1.02 2.86 -12.01
CA SER A 53 0.16 2.01 -12.21
C SER A 53 1.37 2.74 -12.81
N THR A 54 1.15 3.90 -13.44
CA THR A 54 2.22 4.75 -14.00
C THR A 54 2.59 5.95 -13.13
N PHE A 55 1.89 6.17 -12.01
CA PHE A 55 2.01 7.34 -11.15
C PHE A 55 3.34 7.39 -10.37
N ASN A 56 3.87 6.25 -9.94
CA ASN A 56 5.18 6.17 -9.28
C ASN A 56 6.11 5.20 -10.01
N LYS A 57 7.21 5.72 -10.58
CA LYS A 57 8.11 4.96 -11.46
C LYS A 57 9.38 4.45 -10.77
N VAL A 58 9.66 4.89 -9.55
CA VAL A 58 10.91 4.55 -8.85
C VAL A 58 10.63 3.43 -7.87
N THR A 59 11.10 2.23 -8.20
CA THR A 59 11.10 1.09 -7.29
C THR A 59 12.33 1.19 -6.39
N PRO A 60 12.16 1.28 -5.05
CA PRO A 60 13.27 1.25 -4.11
C PRO A 60 14.00 -0.09 -4.13
N ASP A 61 15.22 -0.12 -3.59
CA ASP A 61 15.95 -1.37 -3.47
C ASP A 61 15.28 -2.33 -2.46
N PRO A 62 15.51 -3.65 -2.58
CA PRO A 62 14.89 -4.64 -1.70
C PRO A 62 15.22 -4.49 -0.21
N PHE A 63 16.38 -3.92 0.16
CA PHE A 63 16.73 -3.71 1.57
C PHE A 63 15.89 -2.59 2.18
N SER A 64 15.69 -1.50 1.44
CA SER A 64 14.80 -0.39 1.84
C SER A 64 13.35 -0.85 2.00
N LEU A 65 12.84 -1.66 1.06
CA LEU A 65 11.50 -2.26 1.18
C LEU A 65 11.37 -3.22 2.37
N SER A 66 12.39 -4.05 2.59
CA SER A 66 12.44 -4.96 3.73
C SER A 66 12.42 -4.19 5.06
N ARG A 67 13.18 -3.10 5.15
CA ARG A 67 13.19 -2.23 6.33
C ARG A 67 11.85 -1.54 6.53
N ALA A 68 11.24 -1.00 5.47
CA ALA A 68 9.90 -0.40 5.54
C ALA A 68 8.86 -1.38 6.09
N PHE A 69 8.89 -2.64 5.65
CA PHE A 69 7.99 -3.70 6.15
C PHE A 69 8.23 -4.02 7.64
N LEU A 70 9.49 -4.07 8.09
CA LEU A 70 9.82 -4.27 9.50
C LEU A 70 9.29 -3.12 10.37
N VAL A 71 9.44 -1.88 9.91
CA VAL A 71 8.90 -0.69 10.61
C VAL A 71 7.38 -0.74 10.66
N TYR A 72 6.71 -1.03 9.54
CA TYR A 72 5.26 -1.21 9.50
C TYR A 72 4.80 -2.23 10.55
N LYS A 73 5.43 -3.41 10.61
CA LYS A 73 5.06 -4.44 11.60
C LYS A 73 5.28 -4.00 13.04
N ALA A 74 6.31 -3.22 13.31
CA ALA A 74 6.60 -2.69 14.65
C ALA A 74 5.63 -1.57 15.07
N GLU A 75 5.10 -0.81 14.10
CA GLU A 75 4.35 0.42 14.35
C GLU A 75 2.83 0.27 14.16
N ILE A 76 2.35 -0.71 13.38
CA ILE A 76 0.93 -0.83 13.00
C ILE A 76 -0.01 -0.94 14.20
N LYS A 77 0.36 -1.68 15.25
CA LYS A 77 -0.47 -1.78 16.46
C LYS A 77 -0.61 -0.44 17.20
N LYS A 78 0.41 0.43 17.12
CA LYS A 78 0.33 1.76 17.74
C LYS A 78 -0.68 2.67 17.04
N THR A 79 -1.00 2.40 15.77
CA THR A 79 -1.97 3.22 15.03
C THR A 79 -3.42 2.92 15.39
N GLU A 80 -3.69 1.80 16.10
CA GLU A 80 -5.02 1.43 16.58
C GLU A 80 -5.60 2.48 17.54
N LYS A 81 -4.75 3.23 18.26
CA LYS A 81 -5.18 4.32 19.14
C LYS A 81 -5.66 5.56 18.38
N PHE A 82 -5.33 5.70 17.10
CA PHE A 82 -5.76 6.84 16.29
C PHE A 82 -7.18 6.57 15.76
N SER A 83 -8.11 7.46 16.09
CA SER A 83 -9.52 7.34 15.67
C SER A 83 -9.70 7.57 14.17
N LYS A 84 -8.91 8.48 13.59
CA LYS A 84 -8.96 8.82 12.17
C LYS A 84 -8.00 7.96 11.36
N ASP A 85 -8.51 7.40 10.28
CA ASP A 85 -7.75 6.57 9.37
C ASP A 85 -6.57 7.31 8.71
N LYS A 86 -6.79 8.55 8.24
CA LYS A 86 -5.72 9.36 7.61
C LYS A 86 -4.56 9.70 8.55
N VAL A 87 -4.83 9.82 9.85
CA VAL A 87 -3.77 9.96 10.87
C VAL A 87 -2.90 8.72 10.94
N LYS A 88 -3.48 7.51 10.79
CA LYS A 88 -2.72 6.25 10.76
C LYS A 88 -1.78 6.20 9.55
N HIS A 89 -2.31 6.57 8.38
CA HIS A 89 -1.54 6.66 7.14
C HIS A 89 -0.38 7.65 7.25
N CYS A 90 -0.66 8.87 7.71
CA CYS A 90 0.38 9.87 8.00
C CYS A 90 1.44 9.36 8.97
N TYR A 91 1.02 8.75 10.09
CA TYR A 91 1.95 8.27 11.11
C TYR A 91 2.88 7.17 10.55
N LEU A 92 2.32 6.21 9.82
CA LEU A 92 3.11 5.15 9.19
C LEU A 92 4.09 5.70 8.16
N GLY A 93 3.66 6.67 7.34
CA GLY A 93 4.54 7.37 6.40
C GLY A 93 5.74 8.03 7.10
N CYS A 94 5.48 8.75 8.19
CA CYS A 94 6.51 9.38 9.00
C CYS A 94 7.50 8.37 9.60
N ARG A 95 7.00 7.27 10.18
CA ARG A 95 7.87 6.25 10.80
C ARG A 95 8.68 5.47 9.77
N ILE A 96 8.08 5.10 8.64
CA ILE A 96 8.80 4.38 7.58
C ILE A 96 9.92 5.28 7.03
N SER A 97 9.61 6.53 6.69
CA SER A 97 10.61 7.45 6.13
C SER A 97 11.72 7.82 7.12
N ALA A 98 11.49 7.71 8.43
CA ALA A 98 12.52 7.94 9.44
C ALA A 98 13.61 6.85 9.46
N GLU A 99 13.30 5.65 8.98
CA GLU A 99 14.21 4.50 8.99
C GLU A 99 14.70 4.12 7.58
N THR A 100 13.99 4.58 6.55
CA THR A 100 14.34 4.44 5.14
C THR A 100 14.60 5.81 4.52
N ASP A 101 13.71 6.26 3.64
CA ASP A 101 13.73 7.55 2.97
C ASP A 101 12.34 7.89 2.39
N VAL A 102 12.23 9.12 1.89
CA VAL A 102 10.99 9.63 1.27
C VAL A 102 10.61 8.85 0.01
N PRO A 103 11.51 8.58 -0.97
CA PRO A 103 11.17 7.77 -2.14
C PRO A 103 10.60 6.39 -1.80
N THR A 104 11.19 5.69 -0.83
CA THR A 104 10.75 4.39 -0.35
C THR A 104 9.34 4.45 0.20
N THR A 105 9.08 5.45 1.04
CA THR A 105 7.75 5.63 1.64
C THR A 105 6.69 5.98 0.59
N LYS A 106 7.04 6.81 -0.40
CA LYS A 106 6.15 7.12 -1.55
C LYS A 106 5.82 5.88 -2.37
N TYR A 107 6.79 4.98 -2.56
CA TYR A 107 6.55 3.70 -3.22
C TYR A 107 5.62 2.81 -2.41
N VAL A 108 5.85 2.68 -1.10
CA VAL A 108 4.97 1.90 -0.22
C VAL A 108 3.53 2.43 -0.22
N ALA A 109 3.36 3.76 -0.13
CA ALA A 109 2.06 4.41 -0.22
C ALA A 109 1.37 4.11 -1.56
N TRP A 110 2.10 4.24 -2.66
CA TRP A 110 1.59 3.92 -3.99
C TRP A 110 1.20 2.45 -4.13
N SER A 111 2.04 1.53 -3.64
CA SER A 111 1.84 0.09 -3.75
C SER A 111 0.60 -0.36 -2.98
N LYS A 112 0.36 0.17 -1.78
CA LYS A 112 -0.87 -0.14 -1.02
C LYS A 112 -2.11 0.28 -1.82
N GLU A 113 -2.13 1.49 -2.36
CA GLU A 113 -3.28 1.94 -3.16
C GLU A 113 -3.43 1.16 -4.49
N GLN A 114 -2.32 0.66 -5.04
CA GLN A 114 -2.34 -0.23 -6.20
C GLN A 114 -2.93 -1.61 -5.85
N ASP A 115 -2.71 -2.10 -4.64
CA ASP A 115 -3.35 -3.32 -4.13
C ASP A 115 -4.85 -3.07 -3.91
N ASP A 116 -5.21 -1.96 -3.24
CA ASP A 116 -6.60 -1.59 -2.94
C ASP A 116 -7.47 -1.50 -4.19
N ILE A 117 -6.99 -0.86 -5.28
CA ILE A 117 -7.73 -0.83 -6.55
C ILE A 117 -7.82 -2.19 -7.25
N THR A 118 -7.02 -3.20 -6.86
CA THR A 118 -6.97 -4.51 -7.54
C THR A 118 -7.39 -5.71 -6.70
N ASP A 119 -7.58 -5.56 -5.39
CA ASP A 119 -7.89 -6.68 -4.49
C ASP A 119 -9.38 -7.04 -4.45
N CYS A 120 -10.22 -6.23 -5.12
CA CYS A 120 -11.66 -6.44 -5.31
C CYS A 120 -12.46 -6.42 -4.00
N LYS A 121 -11.96 -5.74 -2.95
CA LYS A 121 -12.64 -5.61 -1.65
C LYS A 121 -13.06 -4.16 -1.40
N VAL A 122 -14.37 -3.94 -1.35
CA VAL A 122 -14.99 -2.62 -1.05
C VAL A 122 -14.44 -1.96 0.23
N LYS A 123 -14.04 -2.75 1.22
CA LYS A 123 -13.55 -2.25 2.52
C LYS A 123 -12.16 -1.62 2.44
N THR A 124 -11.37 -2.00 1.45
CA THR A 124 -10.01 -1.55 1.20
C THR A 124 -9.96 -0.92 -0.20
N HIS A 125 -10.97 -0.11 -0.50
CA HIS A 125 -11.07 0.57 -1.78
C HIS A 125 -9.99 1.65 -1.87
N PHE A 126 -9.61 1.99 -3.09
CA PHE A 126 -8.62 3.04 -3.32
C PHE A 126 -9.07 4.38 -2.73
N GLU A 127 -8.19 5.03 -1.96
CA GLU A 127 -8.43 6.36 -1.44
C GLU A 127 -7.19 7.25 -1.63
N ILE A 128 -7.24 8.21 -2.57
CA ILE A 128 -6.09 9.11 -2.82
C ILE A 128 -5.63 9.86 -1.57
N LYS A 129 -6.53 10.10 -0.60
CA LYS A 129 -6.21 10.72 0.68
C LYS A 129 -5.32 9.84 1.57
N ASP A 130 -5.35 8.53 1.44
CA ASP A 130 -4.42 7.63 2.12
C ASP A 130 -3.01 7.78 1.59
N TYR A 131 -2.88 7.84 0.27
CA TYR A 131 -1.61 8.15 -0.38
C TYR A 131 -1.08 9.52 0.07
N GLU A 132 -1.89 10.57 -0.04
CA GLU A 132 -1.50 11.93 0.33
C GLU A 132 -1.07 12.02 1.80
N ALA A 133 -1.84 11.43 2.72
CA ALA A 133 -1.51 11.41 4.14
C ALA A 133 -0.18 10.69 4.39
N THR A 134 0.01 9.51 3.78
CA THR A 134 1.27 8.75 3.91
C THR A 134 2.46 9.54 3.37
N VAL A 135 2.32 10.22 2.24
CA VAL A 135 3.39 11.04 1.65
C VAL A 135 3.70 12.29 2.46
N ASP A 136 2.69 12.94 3.03
CA ASP A 136 2.86 14.10 3.90
C ASP A 136 3.61 13.72 5.19
N GLY A 137 3.21 12.61 5.82
CA GLY A 137 3.95 12.03 6.94
C GLY A 137 5.41 11.74 6.58
N ALA A 138 5.67 11.19 5.39
CA ALA A 138 7.02 10.91 4.92
C ALA A 138 7.91 12.17 4.83
N GLN A 139 7.34 13.36 4.57
CA GLN A 139 8.11 14.61 4.56
C GLN A 139 8.55 15.08 5.95
N HIS A 140 7.99 14.49 7.02
CA HIS A 140 8.24 14.91 8.40
C HIS A 140 8.78 13.77 9.27
N PRO A 141 9.85 13.06 8.84
CA PRO A 141 10.32 11.86 9.51
C PRO A 141 10.82 12.18 10.92
N GLY A 142 10.54 11.27 11.86
CA GLY A 142 11.01 11.42 13.23
C GLY A 142 10.66 10.22 14.11
N PRO A 143 11.01 10.27 15.42
CA PRO A 143 10.57 9.29 16.39
C PRO A 143 9.04 9.31 16.56
N SER A 144 8.46 8.25 17.14
CA SER A 144 7.00 8.08 17.31
C SER A 144 6.28 9.33 17.83
N GLN A 145 6.82 10.00 18.85
CA GLN A 145 6.18 11.17 19.46
C GLN A 145 6.12 12.37 18.50
N VAL A 146 7.15 12.55 17.67
CA VAL A 146 7.18 13.62 16.67
C VAL A 146 6.18 13.33 15.55
N CYS A 147 6.17 12.09 15.04
CA CYS A 147 5.20 11.66 14.03
C CYS A 147 3.76 11.81 14.51
N GLU A 148 3.47 11.34 15.72
CA GLU A 148 2.14 11.41 16.31
C GLU A 148 1.66 12.86 16.47
N LYS A 149 2.51 13.74 17.03
CA LYS A 149 2.19 15.16 17.19
C LYS A 149 1.88 15.83 15.85
N TYR A 150 2.72 15.58 14.84
CA TYR A 150 2.52 16.14 13.51
C TYR A 150 1.19 15.65 12.91
N CYS A 151 0.99 14.34 12.84
CA CYS A 151 -0.15 13.75 12.15
C CYS A 151 -1.50 14.04 12.83
N LEU A 152 -1.56 14.10 14.17
CA LEU A 152 -2.79 14.48 14.88
C LEU A 152 -3.21 15.94 14.65
N THR A 153 -2.27 16.80 14.26
CA THR A 153 -2.53 18.22 14.02
C THR A 153 -2.94 18.49 12.57
N HIS A 154 -2.51 17.66 11.62
CA HIS A 154 -2.66 17.90 10.19
C HIS A 154 -3.64 16.95 9.47
N TRP A 155 -4.10 15.87 10.13
CA TRP A 155 -5.03 14.87 9.58
C TRP A 155 -6.16 14.50 10.58
#